data_AF-A0A959WNG6-F1
#
_entry.id   AF-A0A959WNG6-F1
#
_cell.length_a   1.000
_cell.length_b   1.000
_cell.length_c   1.000
_cell.angle_alpha   90.00
_cell.angle_beta   90.00
_cell.angle_gamma   90.00
#
_symmetry.space_group_name_H-M   'P 1'
#
loop_
_entity.id
_entity.type
_entity.pdbx_description
1 polymer ?
#
loop_
_entity_poly.entity_id
_entity_poly.type
_entity_poly.pdbx_seq_one_letter_code
_entity_poly.pdbx_strand_id
1 'polypeptide(L)'
;MPTTKDVPTVPAVDFLKVTEQAALASSRWLGRGDNHSADQAAVDAMRREFNKLPISGTVVIGEGQKDEAPELYVGEVLGSGGMPCEIAVDPLEGTDLVARGDSGAIAVAVIGAPGGIMSAPDIYMAKLCVGATAKGRVDINAPLADTLEVLAR
;
A
#
# COMPACT_ATOMS: atom_id res chain seq x y z
N MET A 1 -15.39 20.83 18.92
CA MET A 1 -14.46 20.06 18.07
C MET A 1 -14.66 20.54 16.65
N PRO A 2 -13.60 20.84 15.87
CA PRO A 2 -13.76 21.25 14.49
C PRO A 2 -14.46 20.12 13.73
N THR A 3 -15.52 20.47 13.01
CA THR A 3 -16.22 19.53 12.13
C THR A 3 -15.32 19.20 10.94
N THR A 4 -15.39 17.98 10.42
CA THR A 4 -14.59 17.41 9.32
C THR A 4 -14.58 18.21 8.00
N LYS A 5 -15.30 19.34 7.91
CA LYS A 5 -15.42 20.19 6.72
C LYS A 5 -14.29 21.20 6.51
N ASP A 6 -13.42 21.43 7.50
CA ASP A 6 -12.41 22.50 7.44
C ASP A 6 -10.98 21.99 7.23
N VAL A 7 -10.78 20.69 7.00
CA VAL A 7 -9.46 20.14 6.67
C VAL A 7 -9.25 20.21 5.16
N PRO A 8 -8.18 20.86 4.66
CA PRO A 8 -7.85 20.86 3.24
C PRO A 8 -7.79 19.41 2.73
N THR A 9 -8.49 19.11 1.64
CA THR A 9 -8.50 17.76 1.04
C THR A 9 -7.61 17.73 -0.20
N VAL A 10 -6.86 16.66 -0.35
CA VAL A 10 -6.08 16.39 -1.56
C VAL A 10 -6.94 15.55 -2.51
N PRO A 11 -7.12 15.96 -3.78
CA PRO A 11 -7.83 15.17 -4.77
C PRO A 11 -7.24 13.76 -4.92
N ALA A 12 -8.10 12.75 -5.03
CA ALA A 12 -7.66 11.36 -5.20
C ALA A 12 -6.71 11.16 -6.41
N VAL A 13 -6.91 11.95 -7.47
CA VAL A 13 -6.07 11.92 -8.68
C VAL A 13 -4.61 12.33 -8.42
N ASP A 14 -4.33 13.12 -7.40
CA ASP A 14 -2.95 13.52 -7.10
C ASP A 14 -2.14 12.35 -6.53
N PHE A 15 -2.81 11.41 -5.83
CA PHE A 15 -2.20 10.17 -5.35
C PHE A 15 -1.98 9.15 -6.47
N LEU A 16 -2.72 9.22 -7.58
CA LEU A 16 -2.54 8.31 -8.73
C LEU A 16 -1.09 8.36 -9.24
N LYS A 17 -0.52 9.57 -9.31
CA LYS A 17 0.85 9.75 -9.80
C LYS A 17 1.89 9.02 -8.96
N VAL A 18 1.62 8.83 -7.67
CA VAL A 18 2.52 8.13 -6.75
C VAL A 18 2.72 6.68 -7.19
N THR A 19 1.63 5.93 -7.39
CA THR A 19 1.70 4.53 -7.81
C THR A 19 2.11 4.40 -9.27
N GLU A 20 1.72 5.34 -10.15
CA GLU A 20 2.19 5.37 -11.55
C GLU A 20 3.72 5.50 -11.63
N GLN A 21 4.33 6.43 -10.88
CA GLN A 21 5.78 6.61 -10.92
C GLN A 21 6.52 5.43 -10.30
N ALA A 22 5.99 4.84 -9.23
CA ALA A 22 6.56 3.63 -8.63
C ALA A 22 6.56 2.45 -9.64
N ALA A 23 5.40 2.17 -10.26
CA ALA A 23 5.27 1.12 -11.25
C ALA A 23 6.15 1.34 -12.49
N LEU A 24 6.25 2.58 -12.99
CA LEU A 24 7.13 2.92 -14.12
C LEU A 24 8.62 2.82 -13.78
N ALA A 25 9.00 3.03 -12.52
CA ALA A 25 10.38 2.93 -12.09
C ALA A 25 10.80 1.46 -11.97
N SER A 26 9.98 0.63 -11.30
CA SER A 26 10.24 -0.81 -11.18
C SER A 26 10.14 -1.55 -12.52
N SER A 27 9.23 -1.16 -13.41
CA SER A 27 9.07 -1.82 -14.72
C SER A 27 10.33 -1.77 -15.60
N ARG A 28 11.24 -0.83 -15.35
CA ARG A 28 12.54 -0.75 -16.05
C ARG A 28 13.43 -1.95 -15.75
N TRP A 29 13.16 -2.64 -14.64
CA TRP A 29 13.89 -3.82 -14.16
C TRP A 29 13.25 -5.15 -14.55
N LEU A 30 12.18 -5.12 -15.35
CA LEU A 30 11.47 -6.31 -15.79
C LEU A 30 12.41 -7.32 -16.47
N GLY A 31 12.44 -8.55 -15.97
CA GLY A 31 13.24 -9.66 -16.52
C GLY A 31 14.75 -9.53 -16.33
N ARG A 32 15.23 -8.63 -15.45
CA ARG A 32 16.67 -8.42 -15.23
C ARG A 32 17.29 -9.30 -14.15
N GLY A 33 16.49 -10.09 -13.43
CA GLY A 33 16.96 -10.94 -12.34
C GLY A 33 17.43 -10.16 -11.10
N ASP A 34 17.07 -8.88 -10.97
CA ASP A 34 17.46 -8.00 -9.87
C ASP A 34 16.22 -7.41 -9.20
N ASN A 35 15.70 -8.14 -8.20
CA ASN A 35 14.51 -7.75 -7.44
C ASN A 35 14.80 -6.57 -6.48
N HIS A 36 15.98 -6.51 -5.87
CA HIS A 36 16.36 -5.47 -4.91
C HIS A 36 16.42 -4.10 -5.58
N SER A 37 17.06 -4.02 -6.77
CA SER A 37 17.11 -2.74 -7.50
C SER A 37 15.75 -2.34 -8.09
N ALA A 38 14.91 -3.32 -8.45
CA ALA A 38 13.54 -3.06 -8.90
C ALA A 38 12.69 -2.44 -7.79
N ASP A 39 12.83 -2.99 -6.58
CA ASP A 39 12.14 -2.54 -5.38
C ASP A 39 12.61 -1.16 -4.93
N GLN A 40 13.92 -0.96 -4.80
CA GLN A 40 14.50 0.36 -4.47
C GLN A 40 14.07 1.43 -5.47
N ALA A 41 14.01 1.12 -6.77
CA ALA A 41 13.54 2.07 -7.77
C ALA A 41 12.08 2.49 -7.55
N ALA A 42 11.22 1.58 -7.09
CA ALA A 42 9.84 1.89 -6.73
C ALA A 42 9.75 2.70 -5.43
N VAL A 43 10.49 2.32 -4.39
CA VAL A 43 10.59 3.04 -3.10
C VAL A 43 10.99 4.51 -3.34
N ASP A 44 12.10 4.74 -4.04
CA ASP A 44 12.61 6.07 -4.36
C ASP A 44 11.58 6.92 -5.11
N ALA A 45 10.90 6.31 -6.09
CA ALA A 45 9.94 7.00 -6.93
C ALA A 45 8.66 7.35 -6.16
N MET A 46 8.12 6.39 -5.40
CA MET A 46 6.94 6.56 -4.56
C MET A 46 7.17 7.66 -3.52
N ARG A 47 8.27 7.56 -2.77
CA ARG A 47 8.65 8.54 -1.74
C ARG A 47 8.81 9.95 -2.30
N ARG A 48 9.47 10.08 -3.45
CA ARG A 48 9.65 11.38 -4.12
C ARG A 48 8.32 12.01 -4.53
N GLU A 49 7.37 11.23 -5.06
CA GLU A 49 6.06 11.78 -5.45
C GLU A 49 5.21 12.14 -4.23
N PHE A 50 5.20 11.32 -3.17
CA PHE A 50 4.53 11.67 -1.92
C PHE A 50 5.01 13.00 -1.35
N ASN A 51 6.33 13.24 -1.36
CA ASN A 51 6.92 14.48 -0.85
C ASN A 51 6.58 15.75 -1.64
N LYS A 52 5.89 15.64 -2.78
CA LYS A 52 5.36 16.80 -3.53
C LYS A 52 3.92 17.14 -3.16
N LEU A 53 3.21 16.24 -2.49
CA LEU A 53 1.80 16.42 -2.15
C LEU A 53 1.62 17.30 -0.92
N PRO A 54 0.56 18.14 -0.85
CA PRO A 54 0.26 18.98 0.30
C PRO A 54 -0.40 18.17 1.43
N ILE A 55 0.33 17.17 1.93
CA ILE A 55 -0.06 16.28 3.03
C ILE A 55 0.99 16.34 4.15
N SER A 56 0.55 15.99 5.35
CA SER A 56 1.41 15.62 6.48
C SER A 56 1.12 14.15 6.79
N GLY A 57 1.60 13.25 5.93
CA GLY A 57 1.20 11.85 5.93
C GLY A 57 2.17 10.98 6.71
N THR A 58 1.68 10.22 7.69
CA THR A 58 2.50 9.28 8.48
C THR A 58 2.42 7.88 7.88
N VAL A 59 3.57 7.29 7.56
CA VAL A 59 3.66 5.88 7.15
C VAL A 59 3.37 4.99 8.35
N VAL A 60 2.30 4.19 8.28
CA VAL A 60 1.89 3.27 9.35
C VAL A 60 2.07 1.79 8.96
N ILE A 61 2.24 1.53 7.66
CA ILE A 61 2.68 0.27 7.07
C ILE A 61 3.61 0.64 5.90
N GLY A 62 4.82 0.08 5.87
CA GLY A 62 5.80 0.34 4.81
C GLY A 62 6.91 -0.70 4.83
N GLU A 63 8.10 -0.34 4.34
CA GLU A 63 9.21 -1.26 4.05
C GLU A 63 9.84 -1.93 5.29
N GLY A 64 9.54 -1.42 6.49
CA GLY A 64 10.04 -1.99 7.74
C GLY A 64 10.16 -0.95 8.86
N GLN A 65 10.86 -1.32 9.93
CA GLN A 65 11.24 -0.36 10.97
C GLN A 65 12.36 0.56 10.48
N LYS A 66 12.55 1.70 11.15
CA LYS A 66 13.54 2.72 10.73
C LYS A 66 14.99 2.21 10.69
N ASP A 67 15.31 1.23 11.52
CA ASP A 67 16.60 0.57 11.56
C ASP A 67 16.80 -0.47 10.45
N GLU A 68 15.70 -0.94 9.85
CA GLU A 68 15.68 -1.96 8.79
C GLU A 68 15.54 -1.33 7.40
N ALA A 69 14.76 -0.25 7.29
CA ALA A 69 14.46 0.45 6.05
C ALA A 69 14.86 1.94 6.13
N PRO A 70 15.71 2.45 5.22
CA PRO A 70 16.13 3.85 5.21
C PRO A 70 15.02 4.81 4.73
N GLU A 71 14.08 4.31 3.94
CA GLU A 71 13.00 5.05 3.29
C GLU A 71 11.69 4.28 3.44
N LEU A 72 10.56 5.02 3.49
CA LEU A 72 9.21 4.49 3.68
C LEU A 72 9.07 3.60 4.93
N TYR A 73 9.87 3.88 5.96
CA TYR A 73 9.81 3.15 7.23
C TYR A 73 8.58 3.55 8.05
N VAL A 74 8.14 2.66 8.94
CA VAL A 74 7.03 2.92 9.85
C VAL A 74 7.33 4.13 10.76
N GLY A 75 6.50 5.15 10.67
CA GLY A 75 6.65 6.43 11.37
C GLY A 75 7.32 7.53 10.54
N GLU A 76 7.74 7.27 9.28
CA GLU A 76 8.19 8.33 8.39
C GLU A 76 7.03 9.31 8.11
N VAL A 77 7.34 10.61 8.10
CA VAL A 77 6.38 11.65 7.73
C VAL A 77 6.73 12.14 6.32
N LEU A 78 5.78 12.01 5.41
CA LEU A 78 5.88 12.37 3.99
C LEU A 78 4.98 13.56 3.66
N GLY A 79 5.34 14.24 2.57
CA GLY A 79 4.59 15.38 2.02
C GLY A 79 5.22 16.73 2.33
N SER A 80 4.70 17.79 1.69
CA SER A 80 5.17 19.16 1.85
C SER A 80 4.47 19.93 2.99
N GLY A 81 3.73 19.20 3.85
CA GLY A 81 2.84 19.77 4.85
C GLY A 81 1.43 20.01 4.30
N GLY A 82 0.41 19.75 5.13
CA GLY A 82 -0.99 20.00 4.77
C GLY A 82 -1.95 19.01 5.42
N MET A 83 -2.76 18.33 4.59
CA MET A 83 -3.78 17.39 5.04
C MET A 83 -3.14 16.28 5.91
N PRO A 84 -3.53 16.11 7.19
CA PRO A 84 -3.04 14.99 7.99
C PRO A 84 -3.67 13.69 7.49
N CYS A 85 -2.84 12.66 7.28
CA CYS A 85 -3.30 11.34 6.85
C CYS A 85 -2.37 10.23 7.35
N GLU A 86 -2.85 9.01 7.29
CA GLU A 86 -2.04 7.80 7.40
C GLU A 86 -1.80 7.20 6.02
N ILE A 87 -0.63 6.60 5.85
CA ILE A 87 -0.17 6.02 4.60
C ILE A 87 0.22 4.56 4.88
N ALA A 88 -0.34 3.63 4.11
CA ALA A 88 0.19 2.28 3.97
C ALA A 88 0.70 2.11 2.54
N VAL A 89 1.91 1.58 2.37
CA VAL A 89 2.56 1.43 1.07
C VAL A 89 3.09 0.02 0.87
N ASP A 90 3.07 -0.38 -0.39
CA ASP A 90 3.83 -1.48 -0.95
C ASP A 90 4.33 -1.00 -2.33
N PRO A 91 5.51 -0.37 -2.38
CA PRO A 91 6.02 0.28 -3.59
C PRO A 91 6.14 -0.68 -4.76
N LEU A 92 6.54 -1.93 -4.48
CA LEU A 92 6.58 -3.01 -5.44
C LEU A 92 6.15 -4.34 -4.79
N GLU A 93 4.85 -4.62 -4.88
CA GLU A 93 4.36 -5.95 -4.53
C GLU A 93 4.77 -6.93 -5.64
N GLY A 94 5.41 -8.03 -5.23
CA GLY A 94 5.94 -9.04 -6.15
C GLY A 94 7.25 -8.63 -6.84
N THR A 95 8.23 -8.12 -6.09
CA THR A 95 9.60 -7.81 -6.57
C THR A 95 10.23 -8.92 -7.42
N ASP A 96 10.04 -10.16 -6.96
CA ASP A 96 10.46 -11.40 -7.62
C ASP A 96 9.81 -11.64 -8.98
N LEU A 97 8.53 -11.26 -9.13
CA LEU A 97 7.81 -11.35 -10.41
C LEU A 97 8.42 -10.37 -11.41
N VAL A 98 8.76 -9.15 -10.99
CA VAL A 98 9.45 -8.18 -11.85
C VAL A 98 10.82 -8.71 -12.27
N ALA A 99 11.61 -9.22 -11.33
CA ALA A 99 12.94 -9.76 -11.64
C ALA A 99 12.89 -10.90 -12.66
N ARG A 100 11.87 -11.77 -12.59
CA ARG A 100 11.68 -12.88 -13.55
C ARG A 100 10.97 -12.49 -14.84
N GLY A 101 10.25 -11.36 -14.87
CA GLY A 101 9.43 -10.97 -16.01
C GLY A 101 8.03 -11.60 -16.00
N ASP A 102 7.53 -12.01 -14.84
CA ASP A 102 6.22 -12.63 -14.65
C ASP A 102 5.09 -11.59 -14.49
N SER A 103 3.85 -12.05 -14.65
CA SER A 103 2.65 -11.24 -14.43
C SER A 103 2.28 -11.16 -12.94
N GLY A 104 1.63 -10.06 -12.55
CA GLY A 104 0.98 -9.93 -11.23
C GLY A 104 1.63 -8.92 -10.27
N ALA A 105 2.80 -8.37 -10.61
CA ALA A 105 3.41 -7.29 -9.82
C ALA A 105 2.60 -5.99 -9.90
N ILE A 106 2.54 -5.24 -8.80
CA ILE A 106 1.76 -4.00 -8.69
C ILE A 106 2.40 -3.03 -7.68
N ALA A 107 2.23 -1.72 -7.89
CA ALA A 107 2.53 -0.70 -6.89
C ALA A 107 1.25 -0.29 -6.16
N VAL A 108 1.27 -0.31 -4.82
CA VAL A 108 0.08 -0.09 -4.00
C VAL A 108 0.32 1.01 -2.96
N ALA A 109 -0.68 1.86 -2.79
CA ALA A 109 -0.74 2.81 -1.69
C ALA A 109 -2.19 2.92 -1.17
N VAL A 110 -2.34 3.07 0.13
CA VAL A 110 -3.60 3.33 0.81
C VAL A 110 -3.46 4.57 1.66
N ILE A 111 -4.41 5.50 1.49
CA ILE A 111 -4.46 6.75 2.23
C ILE A 111 -5.68 6.73 3.14
N GLY A 112 -5.43 6.82 4.45
CA GLY A 112 -6.46 6.84 5.48
C GLY A 112 -6.51 8.18 6.20
N ALA A 113 -7.66 8.50 6.79
CA ALA A 113 -7.69 9.49 7.86
C ALA A 113 -6.80 9.00 9.04
N PRO A 114 -6.29 9.88 9.90
CA PRO A 114 -5.57 9.45 11.10
C PRO A 114 -6.36 8.44 11.94
N GLY A 115 -5.75 7.33 12.31
CA GLY A 115 -6.38 6.17 12.96
C GLY A 115 -7.25 5.30 12.04
N GLY A 116 -7.24 5.55 10.73
CA GLY A 116 -8.08 4.88 9.75
C GLY A 116 -7.48 3.59 9.19
N ILE A 117 -6.17 3.37 9.38
CA ILE A 117 -5.48 2.16 8.95
C ILE A 117 -5.09 1.36 10.19
N MET A 118 -5.48 0.08 10.23
CA MET A 118 -5.03 -0.83 11.27
C MET A 118 -3.54 -1.12 11.07
N SER A 119 -2.69 -0.60 11.96
CA SER A 119 -1.29 -1.01 12.01
C SER A 119 -1.20 -2.48 12.40
N ALA A 120 -0.40 -3.25 11.67
CA ALA A 120 -0.16 -4.66 11.91
C ALA A 120 1.34 -4.89 12.05
N PRO A 121 1.78 -5.78 12.95
CA PRO A 121 3.17 -6.23 12.97
C PRO A 121 3.47 -7.03 11.70
N ASP A 122 4.75 -7.09 11.33
CA ASP A 122 5.22 -7.87 10.18
C ASP A 122 5.21 -9.37 10.50
N ILE A 123 4.04 -9.98 10.36
CA ILE A 123 3.78 -11.40 10.60
C ILE A 123 2.79 -11.95 9.57
N TYR A 124 2.74 -13.28 9.46
CA TYR A 124 1.69 -13.94 8.68
C TYR A 124 0.29 -13.62 9.21
N MET A 125 -0.66 -13.50 8.27
CA MET A 125 -2.07 -13.27 8.56
C MET A 125 -2.93 -14.20 7.73
N ALA A 126 -3.82 -14.96 8.39
CA ALA A 126 -4.86 -15.69 7.70
C ALA A 126 -5.88 -14.70 7.14
N LYS A 127 -6.17 -14.77 5.84
CA LYS A 127 -7.06 -13.84 5.13
C LYS A 127 -8.19 -14.62 4.45
N LEU A 128 -9.42 -14.17 4.62
CA LEU A 128 -10.58 -14.59 3.83
C LEU A 128 -11.23 -13.34 3.24
N CYS A 129 -11.03 -13.13 1.94
CA CYS A 129 -11.57 -11.99 1.20
C CYS A 129 -12.66 -12.47 0.24
N VAL A 130 -13.85 -11.89 0.32
CA VAL A 130 -14.99 -12.25 -0.53
C VAL A 130 -15.64 -11.01 -1.14
N GLY A 131 -16.33 -11.20 -2.27
CA GLY A 131 -17.11 -10.15 -2.91
C GLY A 131 -18.37 -9.75 -2.12
N ALA A 132 -19.02 -8.68 -2.57
CA ALA A 132 -20.18 -8.11 -1.87
C ALA A 132 -21.34 -9.09 -1.65
N THR A 133 -21.54 -10.05 -2.56
CA THR A 133 -22.61 -11.07 -2.49
C THR A 133 -22.46 -12.05 -1.33
N ALA A 134 -21.24 -12.20 -0.81
CA ALA A 134 -20.91 -13.10 0.30
C ALA A 134 -20.53 -12.35 1.59
N LYS A 135 -20.60 -11.01 1.60
CA LYS A 135 -20.33 -10.20 2.78
C LYS A 135 -21.26 -10.61 3.94
N GLY A 136 -20.66 -10.95 5.08
CA GLY A 136 -21.41 -11.37 6.29
C GLY A 136 -22.00 -12.78 6.21
N ARG A 137 -21.65 -13.57 5.18
CA ARG A 137 -22.13 -14.94 4.97
C ARG A 137 -21.03 -16.01 5.13
N VAL A 138 -19.78 -15.60 5.39
CA VAL A 138 -18.62 -16.48 5.54
C VAL A 138 -17.91 -16.21 6.86
N ASP A 139 -17.24 -17.22 7.41
CA ASP A 139 -16.41 -17.12 8.62
C ASP A 139 -15.05 -17.75 8.35
N ILE A 140 -13.97 -17.05 8.70
CA ILE A 140 -12.60 -17.52 8.53
C ILE A 140 -12.27 -18.72 9.43
N ASN A 141 -13.03 -18.93 10.52
CA ASN A 141 -12.88 -20.07 11.42
C ASN A 141 -13.70 -21.29 10.99
N ALA A 142 -14.61 -21.14 10.02
CA ALA A 142 -15.40 -22.24 9.51
C ALA A 142 -14.58 -23.10 8.53
N PRO A 143 -14.96 -24.38 8.33
CA PRO A 143 -14.39 -25.19 7.26
C PRO A 143 -14.49 -24.51 5.89
N LEU A 144 -13.46 -24.67 5.05
CA LEU A 144 -13.43 -24.07 3.71
C LEU A 144 -14.64 -24.49 2.85
N ALA A 145 -15.14 -25.72 3.03
CA ALA A 145 -16.32 -26.22 2.32
C ALA A 145 -17.55 -25.32 2.49
N ASP A 146 -17.80 -24.82 3.71
CA ASP A 146 -18.94 -23.97 4.02
C ASP A 146 -18.83 -22.62 3.27
N THR A 147 -17.62 -22.07 3.19
CA THR A 147 -17.36 -20.86 2.38
C THR A 147 -17.64 -21.12 0.89
N LEU A 148 -17.21 -22.26 0.36
CA LEU A 148 -17.44 -22.60 -1.05
C LEU A 148 -18.93 -22.80 -1.36
N GLU A 149 -19.69 -23.41 -0.46
CA GLU A 149 -21.15 -23.55 -0.62
C GLU A 149 -21.87 -22.20 -0.62
N VAL A 150 -21.43 -21.25 0.21
CA VAL A 150 -21.96 -19.90 0.23
C VAL A 150 -21.67 -19.15 -1.06
N LEU A 151 -20.45 -19.32 -1.60
CA LEU A 151 -20.00 -18.66 -2.85
C LEU A 151 -20.64 -19.25 -4.11
N ALA A 152 -21.05 -20.52 -4.08
CA ALA A 152 -21.68 -21.20 -5.22
C ALA A 152 -23.16 -20.81 -5.45
N ARG A 153 -23.75 -20.03 -4.53
CA ARG A 153 -25.15 -19.54 -4.60
C ARG A 153 -25.22 -18.10 -5.05
#